data_AF-A0A661BC91-F1
#
_entry.id   AF-A0A661BC91-F1
#
_cell.length_a   1.000
_cell.length_b   1.000
_cell.length_c   1.000
_cell.angle_alpha   90.00
_cell.angle_beta   90.00
_cell.angle_gamma   90.00
#
_symmetry.space_group_name_H-M   'P 1'
#
loop_
_entity.id
_entity.type
_entity.pdbx_description
1 polymer ?
#
loop_
_entity_poly.entity_id
_entity_poly.type
_entity_poly.pdbx_seq_one_letter_code
_entity_poly.pdbx_strand_id
1 'polypeptide(L)'
;DGGMIADSGYVTEGTGRNRLVKVFGNISLIAPDGTKLYADSLRWNPTTGKIESNSRVKVVRKTEMVEGIGIVSDPNFKEIRVKNVRGRLES
;
A
#
# COMPACT_ATOMS: atom_id res chain seq x y z
N ASP A 1 11.90 7.16 -10.73
CA ASP A 1 11.37 5.86 -11.15
C ASP A 1 10.82 5.11 -9.96
N GLY A 2 9.56 4.68 -10.04
CA GLY A 2 8.89 3.90 -9.00
C GLY A 2 8.76 2.43 -9.39
N GLY A 3 8.50 1.55 -8.43
CA GLY A 3 8.37 0.11 -8.66
C GLY A 3 7.84 -0.65 -7.46
N MET A 4 7.40 -1.88 -7.67
CA MET A 4 6.89 -2.78 -6.64
C MET A 4 7.47 -4.18 -6.83
N ILE A 5 7.95 -4.76 -5.73
CA ILE A 5 8.36 -6.16 -5.63
C ILE A 5 7.42 -6.85 -4.64
N ALA A 6 7.05 -8.09 -4.96
CA ALA A 6 6.22 -8.95 -4.12
C ALA A 6 6.45 -10.42 -4.48
N ASP A 7 6.06 -11.32 -3.59
CA ASP A 7 6.22 -12.77 -3.81
C ASP A 7 5.20 -13.31 -4.83
N SER A 8 3.98 -12.77 -4.80
CA SER A 8 2.92 -13.21 -5.72
C SER A 8 1.88 -12.12 -5.98
N GLY A 9 1.18 -12.24 -7.11
CA GLY A 9 0.05 -11.40 -7.42
C GLY A 9 -0.89 -12.09 -8.38
N TYR A 10 -2.17 -11.74 -8.32
CA TYR A 10 -3.14 -12.16 -9.32
C TYR A 10 -4.00 -10.99 -9.76
N VAL A 11 -4.43 -11.09 -11.00
CA VAL A 11 -5.30 -10.14 -11.65
C VAL A 11 -6.55 -10.89 -12.06
N THR A 12 -7.69 -10.45 -11.55
CA THR A 12 -8.98 -11.02 -11.92
C THR A 12 -9.70 -10.04 -12.83
N GLU A 13 -10.13 -10.52 -13.99
CA GLU A 13 -10.95 -9.75 -14.91
C GLU A 13 -12.40 -9.76 -14.42
N GLY A 14 -12.90 -8.59 -14.05
CA GLY A 14 -14.34 -8.34 -13.95
C GLY A 14 -14.90 -7.88 -15.30
N THR A 15 -16.22 -7.79 -15.42
CA THR A 15 -16.83 -7.16 -16.59
C THR A 15 -16.46 -5.67 -16.67
N GLY A 16 -15.95 -5.21 -17.80
CA GLY A 16 -15.58 -3.80 -18.03
C GLY A 16 -14.29 -3.35 -17.30
N ARG A 17 -14.31 -2.17 -16.67
CA ARG A 17 -13.14 -1.56 -15.97
C ARG A 17 -12.88 -2.14 -14.57
N ASN A 18 -13.63 -3.15 -14.13
CA ASN A 18 -13.54 -3.74 -12.79
C ASN A 18 -12.43 -4.80 -12.68
N ARG A 19 -11.22 -4.45 -13.11
CA ARG A 19 -10.06 -5.32 -12.90
C ARG A 19 -9.63 -5.24 -11.44
N LEU A 20 -9.73 -6.37 -10.73
CA LEU A 20 -9.23 -6.48 -9.37
C LEU A 20 -7.78 -6.96 -9.43
N VAL A 21 -6.89 -6.23 -8.77
CA VAL A 21 -5.49 -6.63 -8.62
C VAL A 21 -5.26 -6.88 -7.14
N LYS A 22 -4.69 -8.04 -6.81
CA LYS A 22 -4.22 -8.32 -5.45
C LYS A 22 -2.80 -8.84 -5.49
N VAL A 23 -2.01 -8.42 -4.52
CA VAL A 23 -0.58 -8.70 -4.40
C VAL A 23 -0.32 -9.15 -2.97
N PHE A 24 0.53 -10.16 -2.79
CA PHE A 24 0.78 -10.81 -1.50
C PHE A 24 2.24 -11.16 -1.32
N GLY A 25 2.67 -11.14 -0.06
CA GLY A 25 3.98 -11.60 0.38
C GLY A 25 5.08 -10.57 0.18
N ASN A 26 5.74 -10.21 1.29
CA ASN A 26 6.93 -9.35 1.36
C ASN A 26 6.91 -8.14 0.40
N ILE A 27 5.79 -7.41 0.36
CA ILE A 27 5.62 -6.33 -0.60
C ILE A 27 6.54 -5.18 -0.21
N SER A 28 7.33 -4.71 -1.17
CA SER A 28 8.14 -3.51 -1.08
C SER A 28 7.86 -2.64 -2.30
N LEU A 29 7.23 -1.49 -2.07
CA LEU A 29 6.87 -0.51 -3.09
C LEU A 29 7.66 0.78 -2.87
N ILE A 30 8.15 1.37 -3.95
CA ILE A 30 8.79 2.68 -3.99
C ILE A 30 7.99 3.56 -4.96
N ALA A 31 7.38 4.63 -4.44
CA ALA A 31 6.68 5.62 -5.24
C ALA A 31 7.69 6.55 -5.95
N PRO A 32 7.29 7.26 -7.03
CA PRO A 32 8.19 8.16 -7.76
C PRO A 32 8.81 9.27 -6.90
N ASP A 33 8.13 9.69 -5.83
CA ASP A 33 8.63 10.70 -4.88
C ASP A 33 9.60 10.13 -3.83
N GLY A 34 9.93 8.84 -3.91
CA GLY A 34 10.81 8.12 -2.98
C GLY A 34 10.09 7.56 -1.74
N THR A 35 8.77 7.76 -1.58
CA THR A 35 8.00 7.14 -0.50
C THR A 35 8.06 5.63 -0.60
N LYS A 36 8.37 4.95 0.52
CA LYS A 36 8.44 3.49 0.59
C LYS A 36 7.25 2.94 1.36
N LEU A 37 6.63 1.89 0.83
CA LEU A 37 5.57 1.14 1.49
C LEU A 37 5.98 -0.33 1.59
N TYR A 38 5.87 -0.87 2.80
CA TYR A 38 5.99 -2.29 3.08
C TYR A 38 4.64 -2.83 3.55
N ALA A 39 4.23 -3.98 3.04
CA ALA A 39 2.96 -4.62 3.42
C ALA A 39 2.98 -6.14 3.19
N ASP A 40 2.13 -6.88 3.92
CA ASP A 40 1.95 -8.31 3.66
C ASP A 40 1.00 -8.56 2.48
N SER A 41 0.05 -7.64 2.26
CA SER A 41 -0.91 -7.70 1.15
C SER A 41 -1.34 -6.31 0.71
N LEU A 42 -1.60 -6.15 -0.60
CA LEU A 42 -2.21 -4.96 -1.18
C LEU A 42 -3.31 -5.38 -2.15
N ARG A 43 -4.37 -4.58 -2.25
CA ARG A 43 -5.38 -4.70 -3.30
C ARG A 43 -5.62 -3.36 -3.97
N TRP A 44 -5.87 -3.40 -5.27
CA TRP A 44 -6.50 -2.32 -6.00
C TRP A 44 -8.01 -2.44 -5.89
N ASN A 45 -8.67 -1.37 -5.43
CA ASN A 45 -10.11 -1.24 -5.46
C ASN A 45 -10.51 -0.36 -6.66
N PRO A 46 -11.00 -0.96 -7.77
CA PRO A 46 -11.35 -0.22 -8.98
C PRO A 46 -12.57 0.69 -8.80
N THR A 47 -13.45 0.39 -7.83
CA THR A 47 -14.63 1.21 -7.55
C THR A 47 -14.25 2.54 -6.90
N THR A 48 -13.28 2.53 -5.99
CA THR A 48 -12.83 3.73 -5.27
C THR A 48 -11.59 4.37 -5.88
N GLY A 49 -10.89 3.66 -6.76
CA GLY A 49 -9.61 4.09 -7.30
C GLY A 49 -8.51 4.15 -6.24
N LYS A 50 -8.55 3.27 -5.24
CA LYS A 50 -7.62 3.28 -4.10
C LYS A 50 -6.84 1.96 -3.98
N ILE A 51 -5.60 2.08 -3.52
CA ILE A 51 -4.80 0.97 -3.00
C ILE A 51 -5.18 0.78 -1.54
N GLU A 52 -5.50 -0.45 -1.16
CA GLU A 52 -5.97 -0.77 0.17
C GLU A 52 -5.25 -1.98 0.76
N SER A 53 -5.11 -1.98 2.08
CA SER A 53 -4.70 -3.16 2.85
C SER A 53 -5.42 -3.20 4.19
N ASN A 54 -5.55 -4.41 4.72
CA ASN A 54 -5.90 -4.68 6.11
C ASN A 54 -4.77 -5.41 6.86
N SER A 55 -3.61 -5.64 6.23
CA SER A 55 -2.46 -6.30 6.84
C SER A 55 -1.56 -5.30 7.58
N ARG A 56 -0.46 -5.78 8.16
CA ARG A 56 0.59 -4.90 8.67
C ARG A 56 1.12 -4.04 7.53
N VAL A 57 1.35 -2.77 7.83
CA VAL A 57 1.95 -1.81 6.89
C VAL A 57 2.99 -0.95 7.60
N LYS A 58 4.01 -0.56 6.85
CA LYS A 58 5.02 0.43 7.24
C LYS A 58 5.23 1.39 6.08
N VAL A 59 5.07 2.68 6.34
CA VAL A 59 5.29 3.76 5.38
C VAL A 59 6.50 4.56 5.84
N VAL A 60 7.43 4.81 4.92
CA VAL A 60 8.62 5.66 5.17
C VAL A 60 8.65 6.76 4.13
N ARG A 61 8.69 8.02 4.58
CA ARG A 61 8.78 9.20 3.73
C ARG A 61 9.78 10.17 4.34
N LYS A 62 10.88 10.44 3.63
CA LYS A 62 11.99 11.26 4.14
C LYS A 62 12.47 10.69 5.49
N THR A 63 12.29 11.44 6.59
CA THR A 63 12.65 11.06 7.96
C THR A 63 11.47 10.51 8.76
N GLU A 64 10.27 10.53 8.21
CA GLU A 64 9.06 10.08 8.88
C GLU A 64 8.81 8.60 8.63
N MET A 65 8.36 7.91 9.68
CA MET A 65 7.98 6.51 9.63
C MET A 65 6.65 6.33 10.35
N VAL A 66 5.71 5.65 9.70
CA VAL A 66 4.40 5.32 10.27
C VAL A 66 4.14 3.83 10.09
N GLU A 67 3.74 3.16 11.16
CA GLU A 67 3.38 1.75 11.18
C GLU A 67 1.94 1.56 11.64
N GLY A 68 1.25 0.56 11.10
CA GLY A 68 -0.13 0.28 11.47
C GLY A 68 -0.67 -1.03 10.90
N ILE A 69 -1.96 -1.26 11.11
CA ILE A 69 -2.71 -2.39 10.56
C ILE A 69 -3.75 -1.85 9.58
N GLY A 70 -3.36 -1.86 8.31
CA GLY A 70 -4.13 -1.41 7.16
C GLY A 70 -3.73 -0.04 6.62
N ILE A 71 -4.02 0.18 5.35
CA ILE A 71 -3.74 1.42 4.61
C ILE A 71 -4.85 1.69 3.59
N VAL A 72 -5.06 2.96 3.27
CA VAL A 72 -5.78 3.43 2.08
C VAL A 72 -4.95 4.52 1.44
N SER A 73 -4.71 4.43 0.14
CA SER A 73 -3.97 5.46 -0.60
C SER A 73 -4.42 5.58 -2.05
N ASP A 74 -4.17 6.72 -2.69
CA ASP A 74 -4.25 6.84 -4.14
C ASP A 74 -3.04 6.15 -4.83
N PRO A 75 -3.11 5.85 -6.15
CA PRO A 75 -2.03 5.17 -6.87
C PRO A 75 -0.67 5.86 -6.81
N ASN A 76 -0.65 7.19 -6.62
CA ASN A 76 0.57 7.99 -6.60
C ASN A 76 1.06 8.24 -5.17
N PHE A 77 0.41 7.67 -4.15
CA PHE A 77 0.77 7.84 -2.75
C PHE A 77 0.80 9.30 -2.28
N LYS A 78 0.03 10.20 -2.91
CA LYS A 78 -0.08 11.61 -2.50
C LYS A 78 -0.89 11.74 -1.21
N GLU A 79 -1.95 10.95 -1.09
CA GLU A 79 -2.82 10.84 0.05
C GLU A 79 -2.65 9.44 0.67
N ILE A 80 -2.01 9.37 1.84
CA ILE A 80 -1.82 8.11 2.56
C ILE A 80 -2.56 8.18 3.89
N ARG A 81 -3.41 7.19 4.14
CA ARG A 81 -4.03 6.97 5.45
C ARG A 81 -3.68 5.60 5.98
N VAL A 82 -2.77 5.55 6.96
CA VAL A 82 -2.50 4.34 7.74
C VAL A 82 -3.60 4.17 8.80
N LYS A 83 -4.12 2.95 8.92
CA LYS A 83 -5.14 2.58 9.91
C LYS A 83 -4.47 1.94 11.13
N ASN A 84 -5.12 2.05 12.29
CA ASN A 84 -4.67 1.40 13.54
C ASN A 84 -3.18 1.65 13.82
N VAL A 85 -2.78 2.92 13.78
CA VAL A 85 -1.38 3.34 13.90
C VAL A 85 -0.82 2.88 15.24
N ARG A 86 0.40 2.34 15.22
CA ARG A 86 1.17 2.03 16.42
C ARG A 86 2.45 2.85 16.39
N GLY A 87 2.79 3.45 17.52
CA GLY A 87 4.03 4.21 17.71
C GLY A 87 4.42 4.23 19.17
N ARG A 88 5.72 4.33 19.45
CA ARG A 88 6.20 4.73 20.77
C ARG A 88 6.37 6.25 20.75
N LEU A 89 5.78 6.91 21.74
CA LEU A 89 6.17 8.28 22.07
C LEU A 89 7.46 8.14 22.89
N GLU A 90 8.59 8.51 22.30
CA GLU A 90 9.80 8.78 23.09
C GLU A 90 9.58 10.15 23.73
N SER A 91 9.56 10.19 25.07
CA SER A 91 9.49 11.40 25.89
C SER A 91 10.86 12.02 26.10
#